data_AF-D5XEP7-F1
#
_entry.id   AF-D5XEP7-F1
#
_cell.length_a   1.000
_cell.length_b   1.000
_cell.length_c   1.000
_cell.angle_alpha   90.00
_cell.angle_beta   90.00
_cell.angle_gamma   90.00
#
_symmetry.space_group_name_H-M   'P 1'
#
loop_
_entity.id
_entity.type
_entity.pdbx_description
1 polymer ?
#
loop_
_entity_poly.entity_id
_entity_poly.type
_entity_poly.pdbx_seq_one_letter_code
_entity_poly.pdbx_strand_id
1 'polypeptide(L)'
;MKSRGLYLLGILVILLGLLGPIVYSGRLTGRQGPSDPGQALSGGIKDGSASCDAGGPRNARIMPYDTGSGVVNVDSGDVNVGSGVKKAGTKNTAGSAAEKGQVTGADLSGKLTIRKVPESNPPKNEAGVQLWVTEDFGRRSMYAETVGFRPGDAVLDILNQNLNIETANGGTFVKSINGVASGYTGKSGGKRTKKDWFYWVNGIMASVGADQYIPGPGDVIWWDYHDWSGTMFIPAVIGAYPEPFLRGYSGKNKGAVIFYADGYEDQAQKIKRGLEKFRVTPVSVAPFNGEGISKRNGPAIVVGPWTVLKQSEILNGMNERGIKSGLYVNFSDDRFNLLTPSGQIAGSCGKGSGAIVAVGISSGDAGVLWLVTGVDRQGLENAVTVLSERPQEIKYCFGAAVDSGKVIPLPLQ
;
A
#
# COMPACT_ATOMS: atom_id res chain seq x y z
N MET A 1 32.90 19.18 -49.82
CA MET A 1 31.74 18.90 -50.71
C MET A 1 30.66 18.27 -49.85
N LYS A 2 29.65 19.06 -49.46
CA LYS A 2 28.23 18.99 -49.91
C LYS A 2 27.54 17.70 -49.41
N SER A 3 26.37 17.67 -48.77
CA SER A 3 25.26 18.61 -48.53
C SER A 3 24.19 17.78 -47.77
N ARG A 4 23.75 18.13 -46.54
CA ARG A 4 22.48 18.83 -46.17
C ARG A 4 21.14 18.16 -46.52
N GLY A 5 20.21 18.22 -45.55
CA GLY A 5 18.74 18.19 -45.68
C GLY A 5 18.08 17.42 -44.52
N LEU A 6 17.73 18.00 -43.36
CA LEU A 6 16.73 19.03 -43.04
C LEU A 6 15.29 18.60 -43.37
N TYR A 7 14.51 18.17 -42.36
CA TYR A 7 13.07 18.39 -42.29
C TYR A 7 12.67 18.67 -40.84
N LEU A 8 12.34 19.95 -40.62
CA LEU A 8 11.65 20.51 -39.48
C LEU A 8 10.48 21.31 -40.08
N LEU A 9 9.35 21.33 -39.37
CA LEU A 9 8.20 22.24 -39.48
C LEU A 9 6.96 21.83 -40.32
N GLY A 10 5.81 21.93 -39.63
CA GLY A 10 4.42 21.91 -40.11
C GLY A 10 3.46 21.70 -38.92
N ILE A 11 3.26 22.70 -38.03
CA ILE A 11 2.13 23.67 -37.99
C ILE A 11 0.80 22.98 -37.57
N LEU A 12 0.32 23.09 -36.33
CA LEU A 12 -0.42 24.20 -35.66
C LEU A 12 -1.77 24.57 -36.30
N VAL A 13 -2.81 24.69 -35.45
CA VAL A 13 -4.13 25.34 -35.60
C VAL A 13 -5.31 24.43 -35.98
N ILE A 14 -6.11 24.03 -34.98
CA ILE A 14 -7.57 24.24 -34.97
C ILE A 14 -8.00 24.56 -33.52
N LEU A 15 -8.39 25.81 -33.28
CA LEU A 15 -9.11 26.27 -32.09
C LEU A 15 -10.11 27.33 -32.57
N LEU A 16 -11.40 27.03 -32.49
CA LEU A 16 -12.57 27.92 -32.55
C LEU A 16 -13.82 27.01 -32.50
N GLY A 17 -14.80 27.20 -31.63
CA GLY A 17 -15.01 28.21 -30.61
C GLY A 17 -16.25 27.90 -29.80
N LEU A 18 -16.46 28.67 -28.72
CA LEU A 18 -17.74 29.24 -28.28
C LEU A 18 -17.51 29.91 -26.92
N LEU A 19 -17.12 31.18 -26.98
CA LEU A 19 -17.35 32.17 -25.94
C LEU A 19 -17.94 33.39 -26.63
N GLY A 20 -19.07 33.85 -26.12
CA GLY A 20 -19.67 35.15 -26.44
C GLY A 20 -20.89 35.39 -25.55
N PRO A 21 -21.27 36.65 -25.31
CA PRO A 21 -20.40 37.72 -24.83
C PRO A 21 -20.94 38.38 -23.55
N ILE A 22 -20.03 39.01 -22.80
CA ILE A 22 -20.35 39.97 -21.75
C ILE A 22 -20.72 41.30 -22.42
N VAL A 23 -21.88 41.87 -22.06
CA VAL A 23 -22.23 43.27 -22.31
C VAL A 23 -22.36 43.98 -20.97
N TYR A 24 -21.67 45.13 -20.89
CA TYR A 24 -21.62 46.02 -19.74
C TYR A 24 -22.38 47.31 -20.08
N SER A 25 -23.34 47.70 -19.23
CA SER A 25 -23.83 49.08 -19.02
C SER A 25 -24.58 49.07 -17.69
N GLY A 26 -24.57 50.05 -16.80
CA GLY A 26 -24.05 51.40 -16.78
C GLY A 26 -24.99 52.27 -15.94
N ARG A 27 -24.47 52.86 -14.84
CA ARG A 27 -24.96 54.02 -14.05
C ARG A 27 -26.14 53.90 -13.06
N LEU A 28 -25.74 54.04 -11.79
CA LEU A 28 -26.01 55.11 -10.80
C LEU A 28 -27.43 55.54 -10.41
N THR A 29 -27.50 55.97 -9.13
CA THR A 29 -28.59 56.62 -8.36
C THR A 29 -29.54 55.62 -7.68
N GLY A 30 -29.86 55.68 -6.39
CA GLY A 30 -29.50 56.58 -5.31
C GLY A 30 -30.43 56.29 -4.10
N ARG A 31 -29.88 56.38 -2.88
CA ARG A 31 -30.53 56.82 -1.63
C ARG A 31 -31.92 56.25 -1.24
N GLN A 32 -31.97 55.50 -0.13
CA GLN A 32 -32.44 55.97 1.21
C GLN A 32 -32.48 54.79 2.19
N GLY A 33 -32.09 55.05 3.44
CA GLY A 33 -31.94 54.07 4.51
C GLY A 33 -33.20 53.82 5.35
N PRO A 34 -33.09 53.70 6.68
CA PRO A 34 -33.42 52.46 7.39
C PRO A 34 -34.60 52.59 8.37
N SER A 35 -35.19 51.47 8.79
CA SER A 35 -35.88 51.36 10.08
C SER A 35 -35.99 49.89 10.51
N ASP A 36 -35.20 49.54 11.53
CA ASP A 36 -35.62 48.62 12.60
C ASP A 36 -36.84 49.24 13.35
N PRO A 37 -37.52 48.61 14.33
CA PRO A 37 -37.24 47.33 14.98
C PRO A 37 -38.51 46.47 15.26
N GLY A 38 -38.32 45.33 15.92
CA GLY A 38 -39.20 45.01 17.05
C GLY A 38 -39.74 43.59 17.10
N GLN A 39 -39.20 42.86 18.09
CA GLN A 39 -39.94 42.03 19.06
C GLN A 39 -40.77 40.84 18.52
N ALA A 40 -41.02 39.78 19.26
CA ALA A 40 -40.52 39.15 20.47
C ALA A 40 -41.49 37.98 20.68
N LEU A 41 -40.97 36.88 21.20
CA LEU A 41 -41.65 35.95 22.10
C LEU A 41 -42.76 35.01 21.60
N SER A 42 -42.60 33.81 22.16
CA SER A 42 -43.61 32.79 22.46
C SER A 42 -44.12 32.02 21.24
N GLY A 43 -44.22 30.70 21.27
CA GLY A 43 -44.32 29.76 22.37
C GLY A 43 -45.31 28.69 21.92
N GLY A 44 -45.29 27.51 22.54
CA GLY A 44 -46.42 26.59 22.47
C GLY A 44 -46.16 25.27 21.77
N ILE A 45 -45.88 24.30 22.64
CA ILE A 45 -46.04 22.86 22.52
C ILE A 45 -47.43 22.47 21.95
N LYS A 46 -47.47 21.38 21.15
CA LYS A 46 -48.45 20.26 21.17
C LYS A 46 -48.13 19.33 19.99
N ASP A 47 -47.69 18.10 20.27
CA ASP A 47 -48.50 16.87 20.42
C ASP A 47 -49.10 16.35 19.11
N GLY A 48 -48.89 15.06 18.84
CA GLY A 48 -49.83 14.26 18.05
C GLY A 48 -49.25 13.38 16.93
N SER A 49 -48.81 12.19 17.32
CA SER A 49 -49.16 10.87 16.73
C SER A 49 -49.45 10.71 15.23
N ALA A 50 -48.74 9.76 14.59
CA ALA A 50 -49.24 8.64 13.74
C ALA A 50 -48.04 8.08 12.93
N SER A 51 -47.60 6.84 13.17
CA SER A 51 -48.08 5.58 12.56
C SER A 51 -47.54 5.33 11.15
N CYS A 52 -47.00 4.10 10.95
CA CYS A 52 -46.72 3.35 9.71
C CYS A 52 -45.85 4.06 8.64
N ASP A 53 -44.81 3.48 8.03
CA ASP A 53 -44.72 2.14 7.47
C ASP A 53 -43.27 1.77 7.11
N ALA A 54 -43.08 0.47 6.90
CA ALA A 54 -41.84 -0.18 6.49
C ALA A 54 -41.30 0.31 5.13
N GLY A 55 -39.98 0.44 5.03
CA GLY A 55 -39.26 0.64 3.77
C GLY A 55 -37.76 0.46 3.93
N GLY A 56 -37.25 -0.77 3.72
CA GLY A 56 -35.83 -1.08 3.81
C GLY A 56 -34.98 -0.36 2.72
N PRO A 57 -33.71 -0.02 2.98
CA PRO A 57 -32.84 0.53 1.95
C PRO A 57 -32.16 -0.59 1.15
N ARG A 58 -32.69 -0.72 -0.07
CA ARG A 58 -32.05 -1.00 -1.36
C ARG A 58 -30.55 -1.31 -1.36
N ASN A 59 -30.28 -2.49 -1.89
CA ASN A 59 -29.03 -3.07 -2.40
C ASN A 59 -28.05 -2.05 -3.01
N ALA A 60 -26.86 -1.97 -2.42
CA ALA A 60 -25.66 -1.50 -3.11
C ALA A 60 -25.16 -2.61 -4.05
N ARG A 61 -25.12 -2.29 -5.34
CA ARG A 61 -24.67 -3.13 -6.45
C ARG A 61 -23.18 -3.49 -6.25
N ILE A 62 -22.92 -4.76 -5.97
CA ILE A 62 -21.60 -5.39 -5.96
C ILE A 62 -21.18 -5.60 -7.43
N MET A 63 -19.96 -5.18 -7.77
CA MET A 63 -19.31 -5.50 -9.04
C MET A 63 -18.88 -6.98 -9.03
N PRO A 64 -19.37 -7.84 -9.95
CA PRO A 64 -18.81 -9.18 -10.11
C PRO A 64 -17.54 -9.11 -10.96
N TYR A 65 -16.49 -9.80 -10.53
CA TYR A 65 -15.42 -10.20 -11.43
C TYR A 65 -15.94 -11.32 -12.33
N ASP A 66 -15.98 -11.03 -13.64
CA ASP A 66 -16.37 -11.96 -14.69
C ASP A 66 -15.28 -13.02 -14.89
N THR A 67 -15.64 -14.29 -14.70
CA THR A 67 -14.87 -15.45 -15.15
C THR A 67 -15.70 -16.19 -16.19
N GLY A 68 -15.81 -15.62 -17.39
CA GLY A 68 -16.44 -16.25 -18.54
C GLY A 68 -15.49 -17.15 -19.31
N SER A 69 -15.40 -18.42 -18.92
CA SER A 69 -14.98 -19.51 -19.84
C SER A 69 -16.25 -20.13 -20.42
N GLY A 70 -16.66 -19.65 -21.59
CA GLY A 70 -17.77 -20.21 -22.36
C GLY A 70 -17.31 -21.40 -23.19
N VAL A 71 -17.77 -22.59 -22.80
CA VAL A 71 -17.70 -23.84 -23.54
C VAL A 71 -18.52 -23.70 -24.84
N VAL A 72 -17.93 -24.01 -25.98
CA VAL A 72 -18.65 -24.24 -27.23
C VAL A 72 -18.37 -25.68 -27.67
N ASN A 73 -19.40 -26.51 -27.64
CA ASN A 73 -19.44 -27.80 -28.32
C ASN A 73 -19.61 -27.56 -29.82
N VAL A 74 -18.73 -28.14 -30.64
CA VAL A 74 -19.07 -28.53 -32.01
C VAL A 74 -18.45 -29.91 -32.27
N ASP A 75 -19.34 -30.87 -32.51
CA ASP A 75 -19.07 -32.23 -32.97
C ASP A 75 -18.80 -32.22 -34.48
N SER A 76 -17.86 -33.05 -34.97
CA SER A 76 -17.84 -33.70 -36.30
C SER A 76 -16.47 -34.31 -36.63
N GLY A 77 -16.40 -35.64 -36.64
CA GLY A 77 -16.02 -36.43 -37.83
C GLY A 77 -14.58 -36.45 -38.35
N ASP A 78 -13.88 -37.53 -38.03
CA ASP A 78 -13.27 -38.52 -38.94
C ASP A 78 -12.15 -38.17 -39.98
N VAL A 79 -10.99 -38.83 -39.73
CA VAL A 79 -10.26 -39.80 -40.60
C VAL A 79 -9.12 -39.36 -41.56
N ASN A 80 -7.98 -40.04 -41.34
CA ASN A 80 -6.89 -40.54 -42.22
C ASN A 80 -5.65 -39.71 -42.65
N VAL A 81 -4.49 -40.20 -42.16
CA VAL A 81 -3.35 -40.84 -42.85
C VAL A 81 -2.82 -40.25 -44.17
N GLY A 82 -1.49 -40.00 -44.23
CA GLY A 82 -0.77 -39.92 -45.50
C GLY A 82 0.73 -39.58 -45.41
N SER A 83 1.57 -40.60 -45.60
CA SER A 83 3.03 -40.58 -45.78
C SER A 83 3.51 -39.87 -47.06
N GLY A 84 4.76 -39.36 -47.10
CA GLY A 84 5.38 -38.94 -48.36
C GLY A 84 6.80 -38.35 -48.25
N VAL A 85 7.82 -39.18 -48.45
CA VAL A 85 9.24 -38.83 -48.63
C VAL A 85 9.57 -38.56 -50.11
N LYS A 86 10.49 -37.62 -50.41
CA LYS A 86 11.66 -37.69 -51.38
C LYS A 86 12.23 -36.28 -51.64
N LYS A 87 13.53 -36.01 -51.38
CA LYS A 87 14.74 -36.04 -52.29
C LYS A 87 14.58 -35.10 -53.51
N ALA A 88 15.53 -34.29 -53.99
CA ALA A 88 16.99 -34.09 -53.92
C ALA A 88 17.26 -32.67 -54.52
N GLY A 89 18.44 -32.03 -54.62
CA GLY A 89 19.84 -32.34 -54.38
C GLY A 89 20.75 -31.20 -54.89
N THR A 90 21.98 -31.15 -54.36
CA THR A 90 23.27 -30.87 -55.04
C THR A 90 23.59 -29.46 -55.61
N LYS A 91 24.60 -28.78 -55.03
CA LYS A 91 25.96 -28.63 -55.65
C LYS A 91 26.98 -27.87 -54.78
N ASN A 92 28.19 -28.43 -54.76
CA ASN A 92 29.44 -27.98 -54.13
C ASN A 92 30.17 -26.88 -54.93
N THR A 93 31.09 -26.15 -54.28
CA THR A 93 32.57 -26.07 -54.53
C THR A 93 33.19 -24.95 -53.66
N ALA A 94 34.08 -25.24 -52.68
CA ALA A 94 35.57 -25.18 -52.71
C ALA A 94 36.15 -23.75 -52.49
N GLY A 95 37.17 -23.48 -51.63
CA GLY A 95 37.97 -24.31 -50.72
C GLY A 95 39.09 -23.53 -49.97
N SER A 96 39.86 -24.27 -49.16
CA SER A 96 41.24 -24.04 -48.60
C SER A 96 41.43 -22.96 -47.50
N ALA A 97 42.19 -23.10 -46.40
CA ALA A 97 43.27 -24.03 -45.94
C ALA A 97 43.25 -24.09 -44.39
N ALA A 98 43.26 -25.25 -43.71
CA ALA A 98 44.38 -26.08 -43.24
C ALA A 98 45.17 -25.55 -42.00
N GLU A 99 45.00 -26.22 -40.85
CA GLU A 99 46.13 -26.79 -40.07
C GLU A 99 45.65 -27.98 -39.22
N LYS A 100 46.47 -29.04 -39.15
CA LYS A 100 46.19 -30.37 -38.58
C LYS A 100 46.81 -30.52 -37.19
N GLY A 101 46.08 -31.17 -36.30
CA GLY A 101 46.61 -31.89 -35.13
C GLY A 101 45.77 -33.14 -34.88
N GLN A 102 46.39 -34.31 -34.98
CA GLN A 102 45.77 -35.64 -35.04
C GLN A 102 45.73 -36.29 -33.64
N VAL A 103 44.55 -36.75 -33.19
CA VAL A 103 44.43 -37.80 -32.16
C VAL A 103 43.34 -38.79 -32.56
N THR A 104 43.72 -40.06 -32.49
CA THR A 104 43.00 -41.28 -32.85
C THR A 104 41.77 -41.54 -32.00
N GLY A 105 40.73 -42.10 -32.61
CA GLY A 105 39.43 -42.36 -31.98
C GLY A 105 39.36 -43.64 -31.16
N ALA A 106 38.49 -43.60 -30.14
CA ALA A 106 37.70 -44.74 -29.66
C ALA A 106 36.45 -44.20 -28.94
N ASP A 107 35.30 -44.52 -29.51
CA ASP A 107 34.00 -44.81 -28.87
C ASP A 107 33.47 -43.88 -27.76
N LEU A 108 32.50 -43.01 -28.11
CA LEU A 108 31.67 -42.25 -27.18
C LEU A 108 30.20 -42.71 -27.29
N SER A 109 29.85 -43.78 -26.58
CA SER A 109 28.46 -44.07 -26.19
C SER A 109 28.29 -43.92 -24.67
N GLY A 110 28.54 -42.70 -24.17
CA GLY A 110 28.35 -42.34 -22.76
C GLY A 110 27.09 -41.49 -22.56
N LYS A 111 26.11 -42.01 -21.80
CA LYS A 111 24.98 -41.25 -21.26
C LYS A 111 25.45 -39.95 -20.60
N LEU A 112 25.01 -38.79 -21.11
CA LEU A 112 25.18 -37.51 -20.40
C LEU A 112 24.36 -37.53 -19.12
N THR A 113 25.06 -37.78 -18.00
CA THR A 113 24.53 -37.53 -16.67
C THR A 113 24.84 -36.08 -16.36
N ILE A 114 23.84 -35.19 -16.41
CA ILE A 114 24.02 -33.82 -15.95
C ILE A 114 24.29 -33.88 -14.44
N ARG A 115 25.54 -33.58 -14.05
CA ARG A 115 25.89 -33.43 -12.64
C ARG A 115 25.10 -32.24 -12.10
N LYS A 116 24.18 -32.49 -11.16
CA LYS A 116 23.59 -31.46 -10.31
C LYS A 116 24.73 -30.74 -9.60
N VAL A 117 24.98 -29.50 -9.99
CA VAL A 117 25.84 -28.60 -9.21
C VAL A 117 25.16 -28.44 -7.84
N PRO A 118 25.88 -28.63 -6.72
CA PRO A 118 25.28 -28.41 -5.42
C PRO A 118 24.83 -26.95 -5.34
N GLU A 119 23.54 -26.76 -5.07
CA GLU A 119 22.94 -25.46 -4.83
C GLU A 119 23.59 -24.88 -3.57
N SER A 120 24.63 -24.08 -3.78
CA SER A 120 25.34 -23.41 -2.70
C SER A 120 24.37 -22.45 -2.04
N ASN A 121 24.19 -22.58 -0.73
CA ASN A 121 23.45 -21.59 0.06
C ASN A 121 23.90 -20.18 -0.33
N PRO A 122 22.97 -19.24 -0.54
CA PRO A 122 23.35 -17.87 -0.87
C PRO A 122 24.30 -17.35 0.21
N PRO A 123 25.34 -16.57 -0.18
CA PRO A 123 26.27 -16.01 0.80
C PRO A 123 25.49 -15.23 1.86
N LYS A 124 25.86 -15.40 3.14
CA LYS A 124 25.40 -14.55 4.24
C LYS A 124 25.88 -13.13 3.96
N ASN A 125 25.07 -12.39 3.21
CA ASN A 125 25.33 -11.01 2.89
C ASN A 125 24.71 -10.15 3.99
N GLU A 126 25.47 -9.23 4.57
CA GLU A 126 24.93 -8.12 5.38
C GLU A 126 23.99 -7.20 4.56
N ALA A 127 23.83 -7.49 3.26
CA ALA A 127 22.95 -6.86 2.29
C ALA A 127 21.66 -7.67 2.00
N GLY A 128 21.15 -8.46 2.96
CA GLY A 128 19.91 -9.22 2.82
C GLY A 128 18.63 -8.37 2.93
N VAL A 129 17.47 -9.01 2.79
CA VAL A 129 16.16 -8.42 3.12
C VAL A 129 15.71 -8.87 4.50
N GLN A 130 14.92 -8.07 5.20
CA GLN A 130 14.29 -8.46 6.45
C GLN A 130 12.96 -9.17 6.12
N LEU A 131 12.93 -10.50 6.26
CA LEU A 131 11.73 -11.29 6.01
C LEU A 131 10.99 -11.54 7.33
N TRP A 132 9.81 -10.94 7.46
CA TRP A 132 8.94 -11.06 8.62
C TRP A 132 7.65 -11.79 8.26
N VAL A 133 7.29 -12.78 9.07
CA VAL A 133 6.02 -13.50 8.97
C VAL A 133 5.35 -13.48 10.34
N THR A 134 4.16 -12.90 10.39
CA THR A 134 3.40 -12.73 11.63
C THR A 134 1.95 -13.16 11.48
N GLU A 135 1.23 -13.22 12.59
CA GLU A 135 -0.23 -13.37 12.61
C GLU A 135 -0.91 -12.33 13.49
N ASP A 136 -2.21 -12.21 13.24
CA ASP A 136 -3.18 -11.44 14.01
C ASP A 136 -2.74 -9.98 14.13
N PHE A 137 -2.35 -9.37 12.99
CA PHE A 137 -1.89 -7.98 12.90
C PHE A 137 -0.58 -7.76 13.68
N GLY A 138 0.40 -8.62 13.44
CA GLY A 138 1.74 -8.52 14.02
C GLY A 138 1.88 -8.95 15.48
N ARG A 139 0.82 -9.51 16.08
CA ARG A 139 0.81 -9.92 17.50
C ARG A 139 1.68 -11.13 17.77
N ARG A 140 1.73 -12.05 16.82
CA ARG A 140 2.49 -13.28 16.93
C ARG A 140 3.53 -13.33 15.82
N SER A 141 4.81 -13.27 16.18
CA SER A 141 5.88 -13.52 15.21
C SER A 141 6.08 -15.02 15.03
N MET A 142 6.05 -15.47 13.77
CA MET A 142 6.30 -16.86 13.38
C MET A 142 7.68 -17.03 12.74
N TYR A 143 8.15 -16.01 12.04
CA TYR A 143 9.48 -15.94 11.46
C TYR A 143 9.92 -14.48 11.37
N ALA A 144 11.19 -14.20 11.68
CA ALA A 144 11.75 -12.86 11.56
C ALA A 144 13.28 -12.96 11.45
N GLU A 145 13.80 -12.98 10.23
CA GLU A 145 15.23 -13.04 9.99
C GLU A 145 15.65 -12.12 8.84
N THR A 146 16.93 -11.78 8.81
CA THR A 146 17.56 -11.21 7.63
C THR A 146 18.02 -12.35 6.74
N VAL A 147 17.47 -12.42 5.52
CA VAL A 147 17.71 -13.50 4.58
C VAL A 147 18.43 -12.98 3.34
N GLY A 148 19.32 -13.80 2.79
CA GLY A 148 19.97 -13.52 1.51
C GLY A 148 18.99 -13.69 0.35
N PHE A 149 19.28 -13.02 -0.77
CA PHE A 149 18.56 -13.18 -2.03
C PHE A 149 19.51 -12.98 -3.20
N ARG A 150 19.17 -13.51 -4.37
CA ARG A 150 19.92 -13.28 -5.61
C ARG A 150 19.35 -12.08 -6.35
N PRO A 151 20.17 -11.33 -7.11
CA PRO A 151 19.66 -10.28 -7.99
C PRO A 151 18.57 -10.82 -8.92
N GLY A 152 17.38 -10.21 -8.86
CA GLY A 152 16.23 -10.60 -9.65
C GLY A 152 15.28 -11.62 -8.98
N ASP A 153 15.63 -12.19 -7.81
CA ASP A 153 14.67 -12.98 -7.03
C ASP A 153 13.47 -12.10 -6.65
N ALA A 154 12.26 -12.59 -6.90
CA ALA A 154 11.04 -11.94 -6.44
C ALA A 154 10.77 -12.27 -4.96
N VAL A 155 9.85 -11.54 -4.32
CA VAL A 155 9.42 -11.81 -2.94
C VAL A 155 8.98 -13.27 -2.75
N LEU A 156 8.29 -13.84 -3.74
CA LEU A 156 7.84 -15.24 -3.68
C LEU A 156 9.03 -16.21 -3.70
N ASP A 157 10.07 -15.95 -4.50
CA ASP A 157 11.28 -16.78 -4.53
C ASP A 157 11.99 -16.75 -3.18
N ILE A 158 12.14 -15.56 -2.60
CA ILE A 158 12.75 -15.38 -1.28
C ILE A 158 11.93 -16.11 -0.22
N LEU A 159 10.60 -15.99 -0.26
CA LEU A 159 9.72 -16.69 0.67
C LEU A 159 9.87 -18.22 0.55
N ASN A 160 9.87 -18.75 -0.67
CA ASN A 160 9.98 -20.19 -0.94
C ASN A 160 11.36 -20.78 -0.59
N GLN A 161 12.43 -19.99 -0.72
CA GLN A 161 13.78 -20.40 -0.36
C GLN A 161 13.97 -20.54 1.17
N ASN A 162 13.18 -19.83 1.96
CA ASN A 162 13.36 -19.73 3.42
C ASN A 162 12.27 -20.45 4.22
N LEU A 163 11.08 -20.63 3.65
CA LEU A 163 9.91 -21.17 4.37
C LEU A 163 9.15 -22.19 3.52
N ASN A 164 8.40 -23.06 4.19
CA ASN A 164 7.51 -23.99 3.51
C ASN A 164 6.23 -23.27 3.08
N ILE A 165 6.02 -23.11 1.78
CA ILE A 165 4.83 -22.43 1.24
C ILE A 165 4.00 -23.32 0.34
N GLU A 166 2.69 -23.04 0.31
CA GLU A 166 1.80 -23.53 -0.75
C GLU A 166 1.25 -22.34 -1.52
N THR A 167 1.14 -22.48 -2.84
CA THR A 167 0.56 -21.45 -3.71
C THR A 167 -0.73 -21.93 -4.39
N ALA A 168 -1.59 -20.99 -4.78
CA ALA A 168 -2.78 -21.20 -5.60
C ALA A 168 -2.76 -20.28 -6.84
N ASN A 169 -3.78 -20.38 -7.70
CA ASN A 169 -3.97 -19.51 -8.87
C ASN A 169 -2.74 -19.45 -9.81
N GLY A 170 -2.23 -20.61 -10.21
CA GLY A 170 -1.07 -20.69 -11.11
C GLY A 170 0.27 -20.30 -10.46
N GLY A 171 0.35 -20.27 -9.13
CA GLY A 171 1.59 -19.99 -8.39
C GLY A 171 1.68 -18.56 -7.84
N THR A 172 0.77 -17.67 -8.24
CA THR A 172 0.83 -16.24 -7.95
C THR A 172 0.28 -15.86 -6.57
N PHE A 173 -0.56 -16.72 -5.98
CA PHE A 173 -1.21 -16.46 -4.70
C PHE A 173 -0.63 -17.35 -3.61
N VAL A 174 -0.09 -16.77 -2.53
CA VAL A 174 0.40 -17.54 -1.38
C VAL A 174 -0.79 -18.03 -0.56
N LYS A 175 -1.02 -19.34 -0.60
CA LYS A 175 -2.12 -20.02 0.10
C LYS A 175 -1.72 -20.40 1.53
N SER A 176 -0.46 -20.75 1.77
CA SER A 176 0.01 -21.21 3.09
C SER A 176 1.46 -20.81 3.30
N ILE A 177 1.81 -20.48 4.54
CA ILE A 177 3.19 -20.30 5.00
C ILE A 177 3.35 -21.10 6.30
N ASN A 178 4.33 -22.00 6.34
CA ASN A 178 4.65 -22.86 7.49
C ASN A 178 3.42 -23.58 8.09
N GLY A 179 2.51 -24.05 7.23
CA GLY A 179 1.31 -24.81 7.60
C GLY A 179 0.10 -23.97 7.99
N VAL A 180 0.22 -22.65 8.08
CA VAL A 180 -0.91 -21.74 8.32
C VAL A 180 -1.53 -21.38 6.97
N ALA A 181 -2.62 -22.07 6.65
CA ALA A 181 -3.33 -21.92 5.38
C ALA A 181 -4.39 -20.82 5.41
N SER A 182 -4.64 -20.22 4.25
CA SER A 182 -5.74 -19.30 3.99
C SER A 182 -7.03 -19.83 4.61
N GLY A 183 -7.71 -18.94 5.35
CA GLY A 183 -9.04 -19.16 5.88
C GLY A 183 -10.10 -19.27 4.77
N TYR A 184 -9.78 -18.75 3.59
CA TYR A 184 -10.75 -18.51 2.53
C TYR A 184 -10.47 -19.36 1.27
N THR A 185 -9.27 -19.24 0.72
CA THR A 185 -8.84 -19.87 -0.53
C THR A 185 -8.79 -21.39 -0.39
N GLY A 186 -9.42 -22.10 -1.34
CA GLY A 186 -9.50 -23.57 -1.32
C GLY A 186 -10.48 -24.14 -0.30
N LYS A 187 -11.27 -23.30 0.40
CA LYS A 187 -12.36 -23.73 1.28
C LYS A 187 -13.72 -23.43 0.66
N SER A 188 -14.76 -24.14 1.10
CA SER A 188 -16.14 -24.01 0.61
C SER A 188 -17.14 -24.03 1.78
N GLY A 189 -18.29 -23.38 1.57
CA GLY A 189 -19.38 -23.33 2.55
C GLY A 189 -18.96 -22.74 3.90
N GLY A 190 -19.54 -23.25 4.99
CA GLY A 190 -19.29 -22.78 6.36
C GLY A 190 -17.87 -22.99 6.89
N LYS A 191 -16.96 -23.58 6.11
CA LYS A 191 -15.53 -23.69 6.46
C LYS A 191 -14.71 -22.47 6.04
N ARG A 192 -15.28 -21.53 5.28
CA ARG A 192 -14.62 -20.28 4.89
C ARG A 192 -14.60 -19.31 6.07
N THR A 193 -13.41 -18.82 6.40
CA THR A 193 -13.21 -17.68 7.29
C THR A 193 -12.52 -16.57 6.50
N LYS A 194 -12.80 -15.32 6.85
CA LYS A 194 -12.17 -14.15 6.22
C LYS A 194 -10.78 -13.90 6.82
N LYS A 195 -9.91 -14.92 6.80
CA LYS A 195 -8.50 -14.80 7.17
C LYS A 195 -7.61 -15.15 5.98
N ASP A 196 -6.61 -14.34 5.69
CA ASP A 196 -5.67 -14.63 4.60
C ASP A 196 -4.32 -13.96 4.82
N TRP A 197 -3.38 -14.28 3.94
CA TRP A 197 -2.05 -13.70 3.88
C TRP A 197 -2.03 -12.42 3.06
N PHE A 198 -1.50 -11.37 3.66
CA PHE A 198 -1.19 -10.11 2.97
C PHE A 198 0.27 -9.76 3.21
N TYR A 199 0.84 -8.94 2.33
CA TYR A 199 2.20 -8.49 2.50
C TYR A 199 2.42 -7.02 2.19
N TRP A 200 3.40 -6.48 2.91
CA TRP A 200 3.88 -5.11 2.79
C TRP A 200 5.36 -5.13 2.47
N VAL A 201 5.78 -4.14 1.69
CA VAL A 201 7.19 -3.82 1.51
C VAL A 201 7.45 -2.49 2.17
N ASN A 202 8.38 -2.44 3.13
CA ASN A 202 8.74 -1.23 3.85
C ASN A 202 7.52 -0.54 4.47
N GLY A 203 6.55 -1.32 4.97
CA GLY A 203 5.31 -0.82 5.57
C GLY A 203 4.27 -0.32 4.58
N ILE A 204 4.46 -0.52 3.27
CA ILE A 204 3.54 -0.12 2.19
C ILE A 204 2.95 -1.38 1.58
N MET A 205 1.61 -1.46 1.51
CA MET A 205 0.93 -2.64 0.99
C MET A 205 1.30 -2.82 -0.48
N ALA A 206 1.70 -4.03 -0.88
CA ALA A 206 2.14 -4.24 -2.25
C ALA A 206 0.99 -4.08 -3.25
N SER A 207 1.29 -3.48 -4.40
CA SER A 207 0.36 -3.29 -5.53
C SER A 207 0.42 -4.40 -6.58
N VAL A 208 1.41 -5.29 -6.47
CA VAL A 208 1.69 -6.37 -7.40
C VAL A 208 1.70 -7.70 -6.65
N GLY A 209 1.75 -8.82 -7.37
CA GLY A 209 1.93 -10.13 -6.77
C GLY A 209 3.34 -10.32 -6.16
N ALA A 210 3.47 -11.25 -5.23
CA ALA A 210 4.76 -11.57 -4.61
C ALA A 210 5.77 -12.15 -5.61
N ASP A 211 5.29 -12.74 -6.71
CA ASP A 211 6.06 -13.22 -7.85
C ASP A 211 6.60 -12.09 -8.75
N GLN A 212 6.18 -10.85 -8.52
CA GLN A 212 6.51 -9.70 -9.38
C GLN A 212 7.37 -8.65 -8.69
N TYR A 213 7.26 -8.49 -7.36
CA TYR A 213 8.05 -7.50 -6.65
C TYR A 213 9.49 -8.00 -6.42
N ILE A 214 10.46 -7.27 -6.96
CA ILE A 214 11.90 -7.52 -6.76
C ILE A 214 12.41 -6.56 -5.69
N PRO A 215 12.81 -7.05 -4.49
CA PRO A 215 13.25 -6.19 -3.41
C PRO A 215 14.71 -5.73 -3.53
N GLY A 216 15.01 -4.61 -2.88
CA GLY A 216 16.36 -4.10 -2.70
C GLY A 216 16.98 -4.52 -1.36
N PRO A 217 18.32 -4.40 -1.20
CA PRO A 217 18.99 -4.67 0.07
C PRO A 217 18.42 -3.84 1.23
N GLY A 218 18.13 -4.53 2.32
CA GLY A 218 17.58 -3.95 3.55
C GLY A 218 16.07 -3.70 3.52
N ASP A 219 15.37 -3.97 2.41
CA ASP A 219 13.91 -3.91 2.38
C ASP A 219 13.31 -4.83 3.46
N VAL A 220 12.24 -4.37 4.08
CA VAL A 220 11.39 -5.16 4.96
C VAL A 220 10.27 -5.77 4.13
N ILE A 221 10.25 -7.09 4.05
CA ILE A 221 9.17 -7.87 3.46
C ILE A 221 8.37 -8.48 4.60
N TRP A 222 7.19 -7.91 4.86
CA TRP A 222 6.35 -8.29 5.97
C TRP A 222 5.09 -8.97 5.49
N TRP A 223 4.97 -10.27 5.76
CA TRP A 223 3.76 -11.07 5.62
C TRP A 223 3.00 -11.13 6.94
N ASP A 224 1.69 -10.93 6.91
CA ASP A 224 0.83 -11.12 8.07
C ASP A 224 -0.43 -11.91 7.69
N TYR A 225 -0.75 -12.91 8.50
CA TYR A 225 -2.00 -13.66 8.43
C TYR A 225 -3.01 -13.08 9.41
N HIS A 226 -4.07 -12.45 8.90
CA HIS A 226 -5.09 -11.82 9.76
C HIS A 226 -6.48 -11.86 9.16
N ASP A 227 -7.44 -11.46 10.01
CA ASP A 227 -8.83 -11.29 9.65
C ASP A 227 -9.06 -10.02 8.80
N TRP A 228 -9.65 -10.19 7.62
CA TRP A 228 -9.99 -9.10 6.71
C TRP A 228 -11.49 -8.81 6.67
N SER A 229 -12.26 -9.28 7.66
CA SER A 229 -13.73 -9.13 7.68
C SER A 229 -14.19 -7.68 7.67
N GLY A 230 -13.43 -6.78 8.30
CA GLY A 230 -13.65 -5.34 8.24
C GLY A 230 -13.09 -4.70 6.97
N THR A 231 -11.85 -5.01 6.60
CA THR A 231 -11.19 -4.48 5.40
C THR A 231 -10.11 -5.43 4.90
N MET A 232 -9.95 -5.50 3.57
CA MET A 232 -8.75 -6.07 2.93
C MET A 232 -7.71 -4.99 2.59
N PHE A 233 -8.09 -3.71 2.71
CA PHE A 233 -7.31 -2.57 2.25
C PHE A 233 -6.70 -1.85 3.45
N ILE A 234 -5.41 -2.12 3.67
CA ILE A 234 -4.58 -1.49 4.70
C ILE A 234 -3.31 -0.99 4.01
N PRO A 235 -3.39 0.17 3.32
CA PRO A 235 -2.36 0.59 2.37
C PRO A 235 -0.99 0.89 3.01
N ALA A 236 -0.98 1.22 4.30
CA ALA A 236 0.24 1.53 5.03
C ALA A 236 0.14 1.06 6.48
N VAL A 237 1.27 0.62 7.04
CA VAL A 237 1.41 0.17 8.43
C VAL A 237 2.62 0.81 9.09
N ILE A 238 2.56 1.00 10.41
CA ILE A 238 3.64 1.70 11.14
C ILE A 238 4.82 0.79 11.54
N GLY A 239 4.60 -0.53 11.51
CA GLY A 239 5.50 -1.50 12.13
C GLY A 239 6.84 -1.69 11.44
N ALA A 240 6.99 -1.16 10.22
CA ALA A 240 8.25 -1.14 9.48
C ALA A 240 8.98 0.21 9.60
N TYR A 241 8.63 1.08 10.56
CA TYR A 241 9.38 2.33 10.78
C TYR A 241 10.89 2.05 10.91
N PRO A 242 11.77 2.79 10.21
CA PRO A 242 11.53 4.00 9.42
C PRO A 242 11.39 3.76 7.90
N GLU A 243 11.29 2.50 7.46
CA GLU A 243 11.44 2.09 6.07
C GLU A 243 10.53 2.78 5.04
N PRO A 244 9.26 3.11 5.32
CA PRO A 244 8.45 3.85 4.36
C PRO A 244 9.05 5.22 4.01
N PHE A 245 9.81 5.81 4.94
CA PHE A 245 10.48 7.10 4.78
C PHE A 245 11.92 6.98 4.34
N LEU A 246 12.57 5.82 4.51
CA LEU A 246 13.97 5.60 4.17
C LEU A 246 14.14 5.03 2.76
N ARG A 247 13.44 3.94 2.46
CA ARG A 247 13.53 3.23 1.17
C ARG A 247 12.27 3.37 0.33
N GLY A 248 11.12 3.61 0.97
CA GLY A 248 9.83 3.71 0.29
C GLY A 248 9.45 2.41 -0.41
N TYR A 249 8.76 2.49 -1.55
CA TYR A 249 8.32 1.34 -2.33
C TYR A 249 9.10 1.26 -3.66
N SER A 250 9.63 0.08 -3.99
CA SER A 250 10.50 -0.16 -5.15
C SER A 250 11.74 0.74 -5.20
N GLY A 251 12.35 1.03 -4.04
CA GLY A 251 13.52 1.90 -3.91
C GLY A 251 13.26 3.37 -4.28
N LYS A 252 11.99 3.77 -4.46
CA LYS A 252 11.61 5.15 -4.75
C LYS A 252 11.34 5.89 -3.46
N ASN A 253 12.22 6.83 -3.14
CA ASN A 253 12.02 7.77 -2.04
C ASN A 253 12.40 9.18 -2.50
N LYS A 254 11.49 10.13 -2.33
CA LYS A 254 11.69 11.55 -2.69
C LYS A 254 11.99 12.45 -1.49
N GLY A 255 12.24 11.85 -0.32
CA GLY A 255 12.35 12.54 0.96
C GLY A 255 11.00 12.68 1.66
N ALA A 256 11.06 12.94 2.96
CA ALA A 256 9.90 13.04 3.83
C ALA A 256 9.58 14.50 4.15
N VAL A 257 8.29 14.82 4.24
CA VAL A 257 7.81 16.12 4.73
C VAL A 257 7.03 15.92 6.03
N ILE A 258 7.37 16.71 7.06
CA ILE A 258 6.63 16.72 8.33
C ILE A 258 5.82 18.01 8.39
N PHE A 259 4.51 17.88 8.30
CA PHE A 259 3.56 18.97 8.49
C PHE A 259 3.22 19.12 9.97
N TYR A 260 3.26 20.34 10.52
CA TYR A 260 2.94 20.60 11.92
C TYR A 260 1.80 21.59 12.11
N ALA A 261 0.89 21.30 13.04
CA ALA A 261 -0.09 22.27 13.51
C ALA A 261 0.60 23.48 14.17
N ASP A 262 -0.03 24.65 14.10
CA ASP A 262 0.51 25.87 14.72
C ASP A 262 0.85 25.67 16.20
N GLY A 263 2.03 26.12 16.62
CA GLY A 263 2.58 25.90 17.97
C GLY A 263 3.18 24.50 18.25
N TYR A 264 3.28 23.62 17.23
CA TYR A 264 3.84 22.26 17.36
C TYR A 264 5.10 22.00 16.51
N GLU A 265 5.83 23.06 16.14
CA GLU A 265 7.06 22.94 15.36
C GLU A 265 8.13 22.12 16.10
N ASP A 266 8.28 22.27 17.41
CA ASP A 266 9.26 21.53 18.21
C ASP A 266 9.04 20.01 18.14
N GLN A 267 7.79 19.56 18.14
CA GLN A 267 7.42 18.15 17.97
C GLN A 267 7.81 17.64 16.58
N ALA A 268 7.56 18.42 15.53
CA ALA A 268 7.98 18.06 14.19
C ALA A 268 9.51 18.02 14.04
N GLN A 269 10.23 18.96 14.67
CA GLN A 269 11.68 18.95 14.71
C GLN A 269 12.23 17.73 15.48
N LYS A 270 11.54 17.28 16.54
CA LYS A 270 11.90 16.06 17.27
C LYS A 270 11.75 14.82 16.40
N ILE A 271 10.65 14.72 15.63
CA ILE A 271 10.44 13.63 14.65
C ILE A 271 11.48 13.69 13.53
N LYS A 272 11.79 14.90 13.00
CA LYS A 272 12.83 15.11 12.00
C LYS A 272 14.17 14.54 12.46
N ARG A 273 14.61 14.91 13.66
CA ARG A 273 15.85 14.38 14.26
C ARG A 273 15.81 12.86 14.43
N GLY A 274 14.65 12.30 14.79
CA GLY A 274 14.43 10.86 14.86
C GLY A 274 14.68 10.17 13.51
N LEU A 275 14.04 10.67 12.44
CA LEU A 275 14.22 10.16 11.07
C LEU A 275 15.66 10.31 10.57
N GLU A 276 16.30 11.44 10.84
CA GLU A 276 17.68 11.71 10.42
C GLU A 276 18.69 10.75 11.09
N LYS A 277 18.45 10.31 12.34
CA LYS A 277 19.26 9.26 12.98
C LYS A 277 19.23 7.94 12.21
N PHE A 278 18.14 7.66 11.51
CA PHE A 278 18.01 6.51 10.61
C PHE A 278 18.48 6.80 9.18
N ARG A 279 19.13 7.95 8.94
CA ARG A 279 19.63 8.38 7.63
C ARG A 279 18.55 8.62 6.59
N VAL A 280 17.32 8.88 7.02
CA VAL A 280 16.27 9.37 6.12
C VAL A 280 16.67 10.75 5.62
N THR A 281 16.77 10.92 4.30
CA THR A 281 17.18 12.18 3.68
C THR A 281 16.57 12.35 2.28
N PRO A 282 16.10 13.55 1.89
CA PRO A 282 15.93 14.73 2.75
C PRO A 282 14.71 14.62 3.68
N VAL A 283 14.74 15.32 4.82
CA VAL A 283 13.57 15.53 5.70
C VAL A 283 13.33 17.02 5.86
N SER A 284 12.15 17.50 5.47
CA SER A 284 11.74 18.89 5.68
C SER A 284 10.60 18.98 6.68
N VAL A 285 10.46 20.15 7.29
CA VAL A 285 9.33 20.53 8.14
C VAL A 285 8.58 21.67 7.47
N ALA A 286 7.26 21.70 7.59
CA ALA A 286 6.43 22.77 7.07
C ALA A 286 5.19 22.97 7.97
N PRO A 287 4.65 24.20 8.06
CA PRO A 287 3.35 24.41 8.68
C PRO A 287 2.27 23.57 7.99
N PHE A 288 1.37 23.04 8.78
CA PHE A 288 0.23 22.28 8.29
C PHE A 288 -0.78 23.20 7.64
N ASN A 289 -0.99 22.98 6.34
CA ASN A 289 -2.16 23.45 5.60
C ASN A 289 -2.72 22.27 4.79
N GLY A 290 -4.04 22.23 4.59
CA GLY A 290 -4.68 21.09 3.90
C GLY A 290 -4.15 20.87 2.47
N GLU A 291 -3.70 21.95 1.81
CA GLU A 291 -3.15 21.92 0.45
C GLU A 291 -1.83 21.15 0.35
N GLY A 292 -0.95 21.27 1.35
CA GLY A 292 0.34 20.58 1.41
C GLY A 292 0.20 19.06 1.42
N ILE A 293 -0.84 18.53 2.10
CA ILE A 293 -1.13 17.09 2.09
C ILE A 293 -1.53 16.63 0.69
N SER A 294 -2.40 17.37 -0.01
CA SER A 294 -2.90 17.01 -1.33
C SER A 294 -1.81 16.99 -2.39
N LYS A 295 -0.85 17.92 -2.29
CA LYS A 295 0.22 18.13 -3.28
C LYS A 295 1.51 17.38 -2.98
N ARG A 296 1.53 16.56 -1.92
CA ARG A 296 2.74 15.81 -1.53
C ARG A 296 3.15 14.85 -2.64
N ASN A 297 4.46 14.74 -2.87
CA ASN A 297 5.04 13.88 -3.91
C ASN A 297 5.85 12.70 -3.33
N GLY A 298 5.80 12.52 -2.01
CA GLY A 298 6.53 11.53 -1.24
C GLY A 298 5.85 11.27 0.11
N PRO A 299 6.46 10.45 0.97
CA PRO A 299 5.89 10.11 2.28
C PRO A 299 5.83 11.35 3.17
N ALA A 300 4.78 11.45 3.99
CA ALA A 300 4.58 12.60 4.87
C ALA A 300 4.12 12.18 6.27
N ILE A 301 4.44 13.00 7.25
CA ILE A 301 3.94 12.90 8.62
C ILE A 301 3.18 14.18 8.94
N VAL A 302 1.99 14.08 9.50
CA VAL A 302 1.23 15.21 10.04
C VAL A 302 1.22 15.11 11.56
N VAL A 303 1.60 16.21 12.21
CA VAL A 303 1.83 16.27 13.66
C VAL A 303 0.97 17.37 14.25
N GLY A 304 0.14 17.03 15.24
CA GLY A 304 -0.71 18.01 15.91
C GLY A 304 -1.92 17.39 16.61
N PRO A 305 -2.64 18.18 17.43
CA PRO A 305 -3.85 17.72 18.10
C PRO A 305 -4.97 17.47 17.09
N TRP A 306 -5.78 16.44 17.31
CA TRP A 306 -6.84 16.07 16.36
C TRP A 306 -7.83 17.22 16.11
N THR A 307 -8.14 18.02 17.12
CA THR A 307 -9.04 19.19 17.03
C THR A 307 -8.61 20.22 15.99
N VAL A 308 -7.32 20.31 15.67
CA VAL A 308 -6.78 21.14 14.58
C VAL A 308 -6.75 20.35 13.27
N LEU A 309 -6.26 19.11 13.31
CA LEU A 309 -6.06 18.30 12.12
C LEU A 309 -7.37 17.93 11.40
N LYS A 310 -8.46 17.75 12.14
CA LYS A 310 -9.80 17.46 11.59
C LYS A 310 -10.37 18.54 10.66
N GLN A 311 -9.78 19.74 10.65
CA GLN A 311 -10.21 20.81 9.75
C GLN A 311 -9.81 20.52 8.28
N SER A 312 -8.87 19.62 8.05
CA SER A 312 -8.58 19.12 6.71
C SER A 312 -9.62 18.10 6.27
N GLU A 313 -10.29 18.37 5.15
CA GLU A 313 -11.24 17.43 4.52
C GLU A 313 -10.62 16.05 4.25
N ILE A 314 -9.32 16.00 3.93
CA ILE A 314 -8.60 14.75 3.70
C ILE A 314 -8.52 13.94 4.99
N LEU A 315 -8.05 14.56 6.08
CA LEU A 315 -7.89 13.89 7.37
C LEU A 315 -9.25 13.50 7.97
N ASN A 316 -10.23 14.40 7.91
CA ASN A 316 -11.58 14.12 8.37
C ASN A 316 -12.24 13.00 7.56
N GLY A 317 -12.16 13.04 6.23
CA GLY A 317 -12.71 12.00 5.37
C GLY A 317 -12.07 10.63 5.58
N MET A 318 -10.79 10.58 5.97
CA MET A 318 -10.16 9.31 6.38
C MET A 318 -10.71 8.79 7.71
N ASN A 319 -10.90 9.67 8.69
CA ASN A 319 -11.50 9.31 9.97
C ASN A 319 -12.96 8.81 9.81
N GLU A 320 -13.73 9.43 8.91
CA GLU A 320 -15.09 9.01 8.56
C GLU A 320 -15.14 7.65 7.85
N ARG A 321 -14.15 7.37 6.97
CA ARG A 321 -14.02 6.05 6.33
C ARG A 321 -13.55 4.96 7.31
N GLY A 322 -12.83 5.35 8.37
CA GLY A 322 -12.35 4.45 9.42
C GLY A 322 -11.60 3.24 8.85
N ILE A 323 -12.03 2.04 9.23
CA ILE A 323 -11.40 0.77 8.80
C ILE A 323 -11.35 0.60 7.28
N LYS A 324 -12.24 1.23 6.49
CA LYS A 324 -12.17 1.17 5.01
C LYS A 324 -10.92 1.83 4.44
N SER A 325 -10.23 2.66 5.23
CA SER A 325 -8.95 3.28 4.89
C SER A 325 -7.75 2.62 5.60
N GLY A 326 -7.95 1.48 6.27
CA GLY A 326 -6.94 0.82 7.11
C GLY A 326 -6.79 1.45 8.50
N LEU A 327 -7.66 2.39 8.87
CA LEU A 327 -7.59 3.10 10.13
C LEU A 327 -8.38 2.37 11.23
N TYR A 328 -7.67 1.79 12.20
CA TYR A 328 -8.26 1.09 13.35
C TYR A 328 -8.46 1.99 14.59
N VAL A 329 -8.64 3.28 14.34
CA VAL A 329 -9.07 4.28 15.32
C VAL A 329 -10.19 5.12 14.74
N ASN A 330 -11.00 5.70 15.60
CA ASN A 330 -11.95 6.75 15.23
C ASN A 330 -11.83 7.92 16.20
N PHE A 331 -11.37 9.06 15.69
CA PHE A 331 -11.08 10.26 16.47
C PHE A 331 -12.33 11.14 16.66
N SER A 332 -12.45 11.71 17.87
CA SER A 332 -13.36 12.81 18.23
C SER A 332 -12.58 13.90 18.96
N ASP A 333 -13.25 14.96 19.41
CA ASP A 333 -12.58 16.18 19.90
C ASP A 333 -11.80 15.97 21.21
N ASP A 334 -12.28 15.07 22.06
CA ASP A 334 -11.81 14.84 23.43
C ASP A 334 -11.33 13.40 23.68
N ARG A 335 -11.40 12.54 22.67
CA ARG A 335 -11.02 11.12 22.74
C ARG A 335 -10.85 10.50 21.36
N PHE A 336 -10.43 9.25 21.33
CA PHE A 336 -10.56 8.40 20.15
C PHE A 336 -10.90 6.97 20.55
N ASN A 337 -11.74 6.32 19.75
CA ASN A 337 -12.12 4.93 19.93
C ASN A 337 -11.08 4.02 19.29
N LEU A 338 -10.77 2.90 19.95
CA LEU A 338 -9.92 1.83 19.45
C LEU A 338 -10.81 0.76 18.81
N LEU A 339 -10.48 0.36 17.58
CA LEU A 339 -11.32 -0.53 16.80
C LEU A 339 -10.74 -1.94 16.73
N THR A 340 -11.63 -2.93 16.70
CA THR A 340 -11.31 -4.34 16.40
C THR A 340 -11.02 -4.53 14.91
N PRO A 341 -10.52 -5.71 14.49
CA PRO A 341 -10.38 -6.06 13.07
C PRO A 341 -11.67 -5.91 12.26
N SER A 342 -12.83 -6.15 12.90
CA SER A 342 -14.16 -6.01 12.28
C SER A 342 -14.69 -4.56 12.30
N GLY A 343 -13.97 -3.62 12.93
CA GLY A 343 -14.35 -2.21 13.04
C GLY A 343 -15.27 -1.89 14.21
N GLN A 344 -15.46 -2.81 15.14
CA GLN A 344 -16.23 -2.57 16.37
C GLN A 344 -15.40 -1.78 17.37
N ILE A 345 -16.04 -0.95 18.17
CA ILE A 345 -15.37 -0.23 19.27
C ILE A 345 -15.09 -1.23 20.39
N ALA A 346 -13.82 -1.40 20.75
CA ALA A 346 -13.38 -2.26 21.84
C ALA A 346 -12.68 -1.49 22.98
N GLY A 347 -12.45 -0.19 22.81
CA GLY A 347 -11.89 0.67 23.83
C GLY A 347 -11.90 2.14 23.40
N SER A 348 -11.44 3.01 24.29
CA SER A 348 -11.27 4.43 23.98
C SER A 348 -10.13 5.02 24.80
N CYS A 349 -9.46 6.00 24.22
CA CYS A 349 -8.38 6.76 24.84
C CYS A 349 -8.78 8.23 24.93
N GLY A 350 -8.49 8.88 26.06
CA GLY A 350 -8.91 10.25 26.36
C GLY A 350 -7.73 11.20 26.57
N LYS A 351 -7.88 12.11 27.54
CA LYS A 351 -6.84 13.08 27.92
C LYS A 351 -5.51 12.39 28.21
N GLY A 352 -4.40 12.96 27.72
CA GLY A 352 -3.05 12.39 27.87
C GLY A 352 -2.71 11.26 26.88
N SER A 353 -3.63 10.87 26.00
CA SER A 353 -3.41 9.80 25.02
C SER A 353 -3.11 10.35 23.61
N GLY A 354 -2.20 9.67 22.92
CA GLY A 354 -1.77 9.93 21.55
C GLY A 354 -2.03 8.76 20.60
N ALA A 355 -1.84 8.98 19.31
CA ALA A 355 -1.92 7.93 18.29
C ALA A 355 -0.86 8.12 17.21
N ILE A 356 -0.33 7.00 16.71
CA ILE A 356 0.55 6.92 15.54
C ILE A 356 -0.13 5.97 14.56
N VAL A 357 -0.60 6.48 13.44
CA VAL A 357 -1.35 5.70 12.45
C VAL A 357 -0.88 6.06 11.04
N ALA A 358 -1.00 5.11 10.12
CA ALA A 358 -0.63 5.28 8.73
C ALA A 358 -1.84 5.04 7.83
N VAL A 359 -1.92 5.83 6.76
CA VAL A 359 -2.95 5.76 5.74
C VAL A 359 -2.31 5.97 4.36
N GLY A 360 -3.03 5.56 3.31
CA GLY A 360 -2.59 5.67 1.93
C GLY A 360 -3.80 5.72 1.00
N ILE A 361 -3.56 6.14 -0.25
CA ILE A 361 -4.63 6.28 -1.25
C ILE A 361 -4.79 4.97 -2.04
N SER A 362 -3.69 4.29 -2.34
CA SER A 362 -3.65 3.03 -3.07
C SER A 362 -2.51 2.14 -2.58
N SER A 363 -2.56 0.85 -2.92
CA SER A 363 -1.42 -0.05 -2.73
C SER A 363 -0.22 0.39 -3.60
N GLY A 364 1.00 0.13 -3.13
CA GLY A 364 2.25 0.46 -3.80
C GLY A 364 2.54 1.97 -3.92
N ASP A 365 1.74 2.82 -3.28
CA ASP A 365 1.95 4.26 -3.27
C ASP A 365 3.02 4.64 -2.22
N ALA A 366 4.15 5.14 -2.69
CA ALA A 366 5.21 5.67 -1.83
C ALA A 366 4.83 6.97 -1.11
N GLY A 367 3.70 7.59 -1.48
CA GLY A 367 3.12 8.79 -0.87
C GLY A 367 2.33 8.52 0.41
N VAL A 368 2.75 7.56 1.25
CA VAL A 368 2.07 7.26 2.51
C VAL A 368 1.97 8.48 3.42
N LEU A 369 0.88 8.56 4.16
CA LEU A 369 0.61 9.64 5.08
C LEU A 369 0.48 9.08 6.49
N TRP A 370 1.35 9.52 7.39
CA TRP A 370 1.30 9.17 8.79
C TRP A 370 0.69 10.32 9.59
N LEU A 371 -0.06 9.97 10.60
CA LEU A 371 -0.63 10.89 11.56
C LEU A 371 -0.03 10.59 12.93
N VAL A 372 0.67 11.57 13.49
CA VAL A 372 1.14 11.57 14.88
C VAL A 372 0.29 12.60 15.61
N THR A 373 -0.72 12.14 16.32
CA THR A 373 -1.74 13.01 16.91
C THR A 373 -1.98 12.69 18.38
N GLY A 374 -2.74 13.54 19.05
CA GLY A 374 -3.19 13.31 20.41
C GLY A 374 -4.44 14.10 20.74
N VAL A 375 -5.10 13.66 21.81
CA VAL A 375 -6.27 14.35 22.38
C VAL A 375 -5.88 15.71 22.93
N ASP A 376 -4.69 15.79 23.54
CA ASP A 376 -4.09 17.01 24.05
C ASP A 376 -2.58 17.04 23.75
N ARG A 377 -1.93 18.12 24.20
CA ARG A 377 -0.48 18.30 24.04
C ARG A 377 0.33 17.18 24.68
N GLN A 378 -0.10 16.66 25.83
CA GLN A 378 0.60 15.59 26.53
C GLN A 378 0.52 14.27 25.75
N GLY A 379 -0.68 13.93 25.26
CA GLY A 379 -0.90 12.76 24.41
C GLY A 379 -0.10 12.81 23.13
N LEU A 380 -0.05 13.98 22.48
CA LEU A 380 0.80 14.18 21.30
C LEU A 380 2.29 14.00 21.65
N GLU A 381 2.78 14.59 22.74
CA GLU A 381 4.17 14.43 23.16
C GLU A 381 4.53 12.96 23.45
N ASN A 382 3.60 12.21 24.03
CA ASN A 382 3.77 10.77 24.26
C ASN A 382 3.96 10.02 22.92
N ALA A 383 3.14 10.32 21.91
CA ALA A 383 3.26 9.72 20.58
C ALA A 383 4.55 10.13 19.85
N VAL A 384 4.92 11.41 19.91
CA VAL A 384 6.18 11.94 19.35
C VAL A 384 7.40 11.26 19.99
N THR A 385 7.35 11.05 21.30
CA THR A 385 8.41 10.37 22.05
C THR A 385 8.54 8.90 21.65
N VAL A 386 7.42 8.17 21.52
CA VAL A 386 7.44 6.80 20.99
C VAL A 386 8.11 6.76 19.61
N LEU A 387 7.67 7.60 18.68
CA LEU A 387 8.20 7.58 17.31
C LEU A 387 9.68 7.95 17.22
N SER A 388 10.12 8.93 18.01
CA SER A 388 11.46 9.54 17.86
C SER A 388 12.53 8.91 18.76
N GLU A 389 12.12 8.29 19.87
CA GLU A 389 13.05 7.80 20.91
C GLU A 389 12.85 6.32 21.24
N ARG A 390 11.65 5.77 21.03
CA ARG A 390 11.34 4.36 21.32
C ARG A 390 10.69 3.62 20.13
N PRO A 391 11.20 3.77 18.89
CA PRO A 391 10.53 3.24 17.70
C PRO A 391 10.43 1.71 17.70
N GLN A 392 11.26 1.00 18.46
CA GLN A 392 11.16 -0.45 18.63
C GLN A 392 9.82 -0.90 19.23
N GLU A 393 9.13 -0.04 19.99
CA GLU A 393 7.84 -0.37 20.61
C GLU A 393 6.68 -0.43 19.60
N ILE A 394 6.84 0.17 18.43
CA ILE A 394 5.84 0.10 17.35
C ILE A 394 6.17 -0.97 16.30
N LYS A 395 7.26 -1.74 16.48
CA LYS A 395 7.60 -2.83 15.56
C LYS A 395 6.41 -3.80 15.44
N TYR A 396 6.11 -4.23 14.22
CA TYR A 396 4.95 -5.09 13.91
C TYR A 396 3.57 -4.49 14.19
N CYS A 397 3.46 -3.19 14.50
CA CYS A 397 2.15 -2.56 14.69
C CYS A 397 1.55 -2.10 13.36
N PHE A 398 0.25 -2.32 13.15
CA PHE A 398 -0.45 -1.74 11.99
C PHE A 398 -0.75 -0.25 12.25
N GLY A 399 -1.21 0.05 13.47
CA GLY A 399 -1.23 1.38 14.07
C GLY A 399 -0.97 1.26 15.58
N ALA A 400 -0.86 2.39 16.27
CA ALA A 400 -0.68 2.40 17.72
C ALA A 400 -1.46 3.55 18.36
N ALA A 401 -2.12 3.24 19.48
CA ALA A 401 -2.46 4.23 20.48
C ALA A 401 -1.31 4.32 21.50
N VAL A 402 -1.13 5.48 22.10
CA VAL A 402 -0.15 5.72 23.17
C VAL A 402 -0.90 6.29 24.35
N ASP A 403 -1.17 5.46 25.35
CA ASP A 403 -1.91 5.86 26.53
C ASP A 403 -1.05 5.73 27.78
N SER A 404 -1.01 6.80 28.59
CA SER A 404 -0.10 6.88 29.76
C SER A 404 1.36 6.49 29.42
N GLY A 405 1.83 6.86 28.22
CA GLY A 405 3.17 6.53 27.71
C GLY A 405 3.37 5.10 27.21
N LYS A 406 2.36 4.22 27.31
CA LYS A 406 2.42 2.82 26.86
C LYS A 406 1.84 2.69 25.45
N VAL A 407 2.52 1.93 24.60
CA VAL A 407 2.03 1.58 23.27
C VAL A 407 0.96 0.49 23.37
N ILE A 408 -0.20 0.77 22.81
CA ILE A 408 -1.29 -0.19 22.59
C ILE A 408 -1.37 -0.39 21.08
N PRO A 409 -0.89 -1.53 20.54
CA PRO A 409 -0.96 -1.77 19.11
C PRO A 409 -2.41 -1.90 18.65
N LEU A 410 -2.65 -1.59 17.38
CA LEU A 410 -3.96 -1.62 16.75
C LEU A 410 -3.93 -2.53 15.53
N PRO A 411 -5.05 -3.20 15.19
CA PRO A 411 -6.33 -3.22 15.89
C PRO A 411 -6.28 -3.83 17.30
N LEU A 412 -7.30 -3.51 18.10
CA LEU A 412 -7.51 -4.12 19.42
C LEU A 412 -8.15 -5.51 19.23
N GLN A 413 -7.60 -6.54 19.86
CA GLN A 413 -8.02 -7.94 19.68
C GLN A 413 -9.10 -8.36 20.67
#